data_AF-A0A2N8ZDK3-F1
#
_entry.id   AF-A0A2N8ZDK3-F1
#
_cell.length_a   1.000
_cell.length_b   1.000
_cell.length_c   1.000
_cell.angle_alpha   90.00
_cell.angle_beta   90.00
_cell.angle_gamma   90.00
#
_symmetry.space_group_name_H-M   'P 1'
#
loop_
_entity.id
_entity.type
_entity.pdbx_description
1 polymer ?
#
loop_
_entity_poly.entity_id
_entity_poly.type
_entity_poly.pdbx_seq_one_letter_code
_entity_poly.pdbx_strand_id
1 'polypeptide(L)'
;MEVLRISFLTLIALTSGTGNANVSSYWQFDSNTDGITIHTHEQKNGLVEIRAQMFTPTSYSAFLTLLEDSNNVPNWIDNASHSRVLSQISNTENIVYTQFTAPWPASDRDMVTYSKYWVNDLGFTIEIKDAPETTLAEQSGYIRIHSVSASWTLQKFTNGTTFIEYKAFANPGGLMPDWLMNKLSKQSARATFNNLRTQLPKYQQYSHPQIIE
;
A
#
# COMPACT_ATOMS: atom_id res chain seq x y z
N MET A 1 -43.52 -36.53 -56.48
CA MET A 1 -43.49 -35.11 -56.07
C MET A 1 -43.41 -35.10 -54.55
N GLU A 2 -42.20 -35.17 -54.01
CA GLU A 2 -41.92 -34.93 -52.59
C GLU A 2 -40.62 -34.14 -52.52
N VAL A 3 -40.66 -32.99 -51.85
CA VAL A 3 -39.56 -32.02 -51.80
C VAL A 3 -38.77 -32.26 -50.52
N LEU A 4 -37.53 -32.72 -50.68
CA LEU A 4 -36.58 -32.95 -49.59
C LEU A 4 -36.18 -31.60 -48.97
N ARG A 5 -36.57 -31.34 -47.72
CA ARG A 5 -36.12 -30.17 -46.95
C ARG A 5 -34.75 -30.44 -46.35
N ILE A 6 -33.72 -29.80 -46.89
CA ILE A 6 -32.37 -29.80 -46.31
C ILE A 6 -32.28 -28.62 -45.35
N SER A 7 -32.31 -28.90 -44.05
CA SER A 7 -32.06 -27.90 -43.01
C SER A 7 -30.55 -27.72 -42.83
N PHE A 8 -30.03 -26.56 -43.22
CA PHE A 8 -28.66 -26.14 -42.90
C PHE A 8 -28.60 -25.67 -41.44
N LEU A 9 -27.82 -26.36 -40.60
CA LEU A 9 -27.43 -25.91 -39.26
C LEU A 9 -26.28 -24.91 -39.41
N THR A 10 -26.56 -23.62 -39.26
CA THR A 10 -25.56 -22.57 -39.25
C THR A 10 -24.83 -22.59 -37.91
N LEU A 11 -23.57 -23.06 -37.91
CA LEU A 11 -22.67 -23.00 -36.77
C LEU A 11 -22.25 -21.53 -36.56
N ILE A 12 -22.79 -20.89 -35.53
CA ILE A 12 -22.38 -19.54 -35.12
C ILE A 12 -21.00 -19.67 -34.45
N ALA A 13 -19.96 -19.28 -35.17
CA ALA A 13 -18.62 -19.12 -34.61
C ALA A 13 -18.64 -17.94 -33.62
N LEU A 14 -18.55 -18.22 -32.32
CA LEU A 14 -18.28 -17.19 -31.32
C LEU A 14 -16.84 -16.70 -31.52
N THR A 15 -16.70 -15.61 -32.27
CA THR A 15 -15.45 -14.86 -32.30
C THR A 15 -15.26 -14.24 -30.92
N SER A 16 -14.37 -14.84 -30.13
CA SER A 16 -13.90 -14.25 -28.88
C SER A 16 -13.14 -12.97 -29.25
N GLY A 17 -13.80 -11.82 -29.11
CA GLY A 17 -13.14 -10.54 -29.26
C GLY A 17 -12.06 -10.44 -28.21
N THR A 18 -10.79 -10.42 -28.63
CA THR A 18 -9.68 -10.02 -27.77
C THR A 18 -9.84 -8.53 -27.51
N GLY A 19 -10.63 -8.19 -26.49
CA GLY A 19 -10.66 -6.83 -25.94
C GLY A 19 -9.28 -6.53 -25.39
N ASN A 20 -8.53 -5.66 -26.07
CA ASN A 20 -7.36 -5.04 -25.48
C ASN A 20 -7.85 -4.26 -24.26
N ALA A 21 -7.60 -4.78 -23.05
CA ALA A 21 -7.79 -4.04 -21.83
C ALA A 21 -6.84 -2.84 -21.89
N ASN A 22 -7.37 -1.66 -22.19
CA ASN A 22 -6.60 -0.43 -22.06
C ASN A 22 -6.35 -0.23 -20.57
N VAL A 23 -5.07 -0.23 -20.17
CA VAL A 23 -4.65 0.20 -18.83
C VAL A 23 -5.26 1.59 -18.61
N SER A 24 -6.16 1.70 -17.64
CA SER A 24 -6.85 2.95 -17.35
C SER A 24 -5.83 3.98 -16.86
N SER A 25 -5.75 5.13 -17.54
CA SER A 25 -4.87 6.24 -17.15
C SER A 25 -5.32 6.98 -15.88
N TYR A 26 -6.41 6.54 -15.25
CA TYR A 26 -7.05 7.22 -14.12
C TYR A 26 -7.21 6.28 -12.93
N TRP A 27 -7.16 6.84 -11.72
CA TRP A 27 -7.54 6.15 -10.49
C TRP A 27 -8.96 5.59 -10.58
N GLN A 28 -9.10 4.30 -10.30
CA GLN A 28 -10.36 3.57 -10.26
C GLN A 28 -10.83 3.45 -8.82
N PHE A 29 -12.11 3.74 -8.57
CA PHE A 29 -12.72 3.46 -7.27
C PHE A 29 -12.78 1.96 -7.04
N ASP A 30 -12.32 1.50 -5.87
CA ASP A 30 -12.45 0.10 -5.45
C ASP A 30 -13.52 -0.04 -4.38
N SER A 31 -13.40 0.68 -3.26
CA SER A 31 -14.33 0.53 -2.13
C SER A 31 -14.29 1.69 -1.14
N ASN A 32 -15.44 1.98 -0.53
CA ASN A 32 -15.57 2.89 0.62
C ASN A 32 -16.37 2.18 1.72
N THR A 33 -15.73 1.93 2.85
CA THR A 33 -16.34 1.21 3.98
C THR A 33 -15.73 1.74 5.28
N ASP A 34 -16.59 2.00 6.26
CA ASP A 34 -16.22 2.51 7.59
C ASP A 34 -15.35 3.77 7.58
N GLY A 35 -15.58 4.66 6.61
CA GLY A 35 -14.87 5.94 6.48
C GLY A 35 -13.47 5.82 5.87
N ILE A 36 -13.11 4.64 5.36
CA ILE A 36 -11.86 4.44 4.63
C ILE A 36 -12.22 4.26 3.15
N THR A 37 -11.54 4.96 2.25
CA THR A 37 -11.72 4.86 0.79
C THR A 37 -10.47 4.27 0.15
N ILE A 38 -10.64 3.31 -0.75
CA ILE A 38 -9.58 2.68 -1.54
C ILE A 38 -9.84 2.97 -3.03
N HIS A 39 -8.81 3.46 -3.70
CA HIS A 39 -8.71 3.51 -5.15
C HIS A 39 -7.50 2.71 -5.62
N THR A 40 -7.55 2.26 -6.87
CA THR A 40 -6.43 1.56 -7.52
C THR A 40 -6.10 2.18 -8.87
N HIS A 41 -4.83 2.15 -9.24
CA HIS A 41 -4.37 2.55 -10.55
C HIS A 41 -3.51 1.43 -11.13
N GLU A 42 -3.97 0.84 -12.24
CA GLU A 42 -3.30 -0.28 -12.89
C GLU A 42 -2.02 0.20 -13.58
N GLN A 43 -0.94 -0.54 -13.37
CA GLN A 43 0.36 -0.27 -13.98
C GLN A 43 0.58 -1.20 -15.18
N LYS A 44 1.54 -0.84 -16.04
CA LYS A 44 1.82 -1.60 -17.27
C LYS A 44 2.20 -3.06 -17.05
N ASN A 45 2.66 -3.41 -15.84
CA ASN A 45 3.07 -4.76 -15.45
C ASN A 45 1.93 -5.58 -14.82
N GLY A 46 0.67 -5.12 -14.86
CA GLY A 46 -0.48 -5.81 -14.29
C GLY A 46 -0.67 -5.63 -12.78
N LEU A 47 0.32 -5.05 -12.09
CA LEU A 47 0.19 -4.69 -10.68
C LEU A 47 -0.60 -3.38 -10.52
N VAL A 48 -1.18 -3.17 -9.35
CA VAL A 48 -1.88 -1.92 -9.02
C VAL A 48 -1.11 -1.07 -8.02
N GLU A 49 -1.12 0.23 -8.25
CA GLU A 49 -0.84 1.22 -7.21
C GLU A 49 -2.12 1.43 -6.39
N ILE A 50 -1.98 1.49 -5.07
CA ILE A 50 -3.07 1.68 -4.12
C ILE A 50 -3.10 3.13 -3.66
N ARG A 51 -4.29 3.70 -3.52
CA ARG A 51 -4.54 4.95 -2.80
C ARG A 51 -5.58 4.71 -1.72
N ALA A 52 -5.17 4.76 -0.46
CA ALA A 52 -6.02 4.62 0.70
C ALA A 52 -6.19 5.97 1.41
N GLN A 53 -7.40 6.26 1.88
CA GLN A 53 -7.75 7.57 2.44
C GLN A 53 -8.70 7.41 3.62
N MET A 54 -8.52 8.22 4.68
CA MET A 54 -9.50 8.35 5.74
C MET A 54 -9.43 9.72 6.44
N PHE A 55 -10.45 10.02 7.22
CA PHE A 55 -10.48 11.15 8.14
C PHE A 55 -10.52 10.63 9.58
N THR A 56 -9.58 11.06 10.42
CA THR A 56 -9.53 10.65 11.83
C THR A 56 -8.98 11.78 12.71
N PRO A 57 -9.37 11.89 13.98
CA PRO A 57 -8.68 12.75 14.93
C PRO A 57 -7.24 12.27 15.11
N THR A 58 -6.26 13.08 14.70
CA THR A 58 -4.84 12.88 15.03
C THR A 58 -4.02 14.14 14.82
N SER A 59 -2.92 14.26 15.55
CA SER A 59 -1.83 15.21 15.27
C SER A 59 -0.78 14.60 14.32
N TYR A 60 0.11 15.44 13.78
CA TYR A 60 1.25 14.98 12.97
C TYR A 60 2.27 14.28 13.86
N SER A 61 2.47 14.79 15.07
CA SER A 61 3.33 14.24 16.12
C SER A 61 2.88 12.85 16.54
N ALA A 62 1.58 12.65 16.79
CA ALA A 62 1.05 11.34 17.16
C ALA A 62 1.22 10.32 16.03
N PHE A 63 0.97 10.75 14.78
CA PHE A 63 1.17 9.88 13.62
C PHE A 63 2.64 9.48 13.44
N LEU A 64 3.56 10.45 13.51
CA LEU A 64 4.99 10.18 13.37
C LEU A 64 5.53 9.33 14.54
N THR A 65 5.09 9.59 15.77
CA THR A 65 5.50 8.78 16.94
C THR A 65 5.03 7.33 16.80
N LEU A 66 3.82 7.08 16.29
CA LEU A 66 3.35 5.73 15.98
C LEU A 66 4.19 5.07 14.87
N LEU A 67 4.54 5.82 13.83
CA LEU A 67 5.37 5.33 12.72
C LEU A 67 6.77 4.91 13.19
N GLU A 68 7.36 5.67 14.12
CA GLU A 68 8.70 5.42 14.67
C GLU A 68 8.74 4.30 15.72
N ASP A 69 7.58 3.95 16.30
CA ASP A 69 7.46 2.83 17.23
C ASP A 69 7.55 1.47 16.51
N SER A 70 8.79 1.09 16.22
CA SER A 70 9.14 -0.16 15.51
C SER A 70 8.58 -1.41 16.20
N ASN A 71 8.43 -1.39 17.53
CA ASN A 71 7.87 -2.51 18.29
C ASN A 71 6.35 -2.64 18.08
N ASN A 72 5.67 -1.53 17.80
CA ASN A 72 4.23 -1.50 17.58
C ASN A 72 3.83 -1.69 16.11
N VAL A 73 4.80 -1.69 15.16
CA VAL A 73 4.55 -1.91 13.73
C VAL A 73 3.66 -3.13 13.45
N PRO A 74 3.87 -4.32 14.06
CA PRO A 74 3.01 -5.48 13.83
C PRO A 74 1.55 -5.29 14.22
N ASN A 75 1.25 -4.31 15.08
CA ASN A 75 -0.11 -4.00 15.50
C ASN A 75 -0.82 -3.00 14.60
N TRP A 76 -0.14 -2.42 13.59
CA TRP A 76 -0.77 -1.45 12.70
C TRP A 76 -0.48 -1.61 11.21
N ILE A 77 0.69 -2.09 10.81
CA ILE A 77 0.94 -2.47 9.42
C ILE A 77 0.51 -3.92 9.24
N ASP A 78 -0.41 -4.14 8.30
CA ASP A 78 -0.93 -5.47 8.03
C ASP A 78 0.18 -6.43 7.55
N ASN A 79 0.18 -7.64 8.10
CA ASN A 79 1.17 -8.71 7.89
C ASN A 79 2.63 -8.38 8.25
N ALA A 80 2.94 -7.17 8.73
CA ALA A 80 4.29 -6.87 9.22
C ALA A 80 4.54 -7.65 10.52
N SER A 81 5.62 -8.44 10.57
CA SER A 81 5.99 -9.21 11.77
C SER A 81 7.11 -8.55 12.56
N HIS A 82 7.96 -7.76 11.90
CA HIS A 82 9.05 -7.04 12.53
C HIS A 82 9.44 -5.83 11.69
N SER A 83 9.91 -4.78 12.36
CA SER A 83 10.55 -3.63 11.71
C SER A 83 11.67 -3.11 12.59
N ARG A 84 12.71 -2.57 11.97
CA ARG A 84 13.81 -1.91 12.65
C ARG A 84 14.47 -0.85 11.76
N VAL A 85 14.91 0.23 12.38
CA VAL A 85 15.76 1.23 11.71
C VAL A 85 17.16 0.63 11.50
N LEU A 86 17.61 0.58 10.25
CA LEU A 86 18.98 0.18 9.90
C LEU A 86 19.96 1.34 10.06
N SER A 87 19.53 2.54 9.65
CA SER A 87 20.34 3.75 9.69
C SER A 87 19.44 4.97 9.78
N GLN A 88 19.77 5.90 10.67
CA GLN A 88 19.21 7.25 10.66
C GLN A 88 20.21 8.15 9.94
N ILE A 89 19.83 8.65 8.75
CA ILE A 89 20.68 9.49 7.92
C ILE A 89 20.65 10.94 8.44
N SER A 90 19.48 11.39 8.86
CA SER A 90 19.25 12.69 9.50
C SER A 90 18.05 12.60 10.44
N ASN A 91 17.69 13.71 11.10
CA ASN A 91 16.50 13.75 11.94
C ASN A 91 15.20 13.41 11.20
N THR A 92 15.19 13.52 9.86
CA THR A 92 13.99 13.28 9.04
C THR A 92 14.16 12.20 7.98
N GLU A 93 15.33 11.54 7.94
CA GLU A 93 15.67 10.55 6.93
C GLU A 93 16.15 9.26 7.57
N ASN A 94 15.51 8.15 7.20
CA ASN A 94 15.79 6.83 7.75
C ASN A 94 15.91 5.78 6.66
N ILE A 95 16.69 4.74 6.93
CA ILE A 95 16.63 3.47 6.23
C ILE A 95 16.04 2.44 7.19
N VAL A 96 14.95 1.79 6.76
CA VAL A 96 14.16 0.87 7.57
C VAL A 96 14.13 -0.49 6.91
N TYR A 97 14.28 -1.53 7.73
CA TYR A 97 14.06 -2.91 7.32
C TYR A 97 12.75 -3.42 7.91
N THR A 98 11.88 -3.98 7.08
CA THR A 98 10.58 -4.51 7.51
C THR A 98 10.37 -5.90 6.95
N GLN A 99 9.86 -6.80 7.79
CA GLN A 99 9.55 -8.19 7.48
C GLN A 99 8.04 -8.40 7.51
N PHE A 100 7.56 -9.23 6.59
CA PHE A 100 6.15 -9.55 6.40
C PHE A 100 5.97 -11.06 6.40
N THR A 101 5.03 -11.53 7.21
CA THR A 101 4.67 -12.94 7.26
C THR A 101 3.50 -13.22 6.32
N ALA A 102 3.61 -14.28 5.53
CA ALA A 102 2.55 -14.72 4.63
C ALA A 102 1.96 -16.06 5.07
N PRO A 103 0.66 -16.32 4.84
CA PRO A 103 0.10 -17.64 5.07
C PRO A 103 0.69 -18.67 4.10
N TRP A 104 0.96 -19.87 4.59
CA TRP A 104 1.38 -20.99 3.76
C TRP A 104 0.33 -21.28 2.67
N PRO A 105 0.73 -21.53 1.40
CA PRO A 105 2.08 -21.85 0.92
C PRO A 105 2.90 -20.64 0.41
N ALA A 106 2.47 -19.41 0.66
CA ALA A 106 3.22 -18.24 0.21
C ALA A 106 4.45 -18.00 1.11
N SER A 107 5.57 -17.60 0.51
CA SER A 107 6.80 -17.28 1.26
C SER A 107 6.70 -15.94 1.98
N ASP A 108 7.46 -15.76 3.05
CA ASP A 108 7.56 -14.46 3.71
C ASP A 108 8.27 -13.43 2.81
N ARG A 109 8.01 -12.14 3.07
CA ARG A 109 8.60 -11.03 2.30
C ARG A 109 9.38 -10.11 3.23
N ASP A 110 10.39 -9.46 2.68
CA ASP A 110 11.06 -8.37 3.38
C ASP A 110 11.25 -7.17 2.45
N MET A 111 11.48 -5.99 3.03
CA MET A 111 11.85 -4.80 2.26
C MET A 111 12.85 -3.94 3.02
N VAL A 112 13.66 -3.21 2.25
CA VAL A 112 14.59 -2.22 2.77
C VAL A 112 14.26 -0.89 2.11
N THR A 113 13.72 0.05 2.88
CA THR A 113 13.21 1.31 2.35
C THR A 113 13.96 2.50 2.92
N TYR A 114 14.24 3.46 2.05
CA TYR A 114 14.56 4.81 2.46
C TYR A 114 13.26 5.60 2.66
N SER A 115 13.18 6.37 3.73
CA SER A 115 12.07 7.29 3.98
C SER A 115 12.57 8.69 4.31
N LYS A 116 11.85 9.72 3.86
CA LYS A 116 12.07 11.12 4.21
C LYS A 116 10.74 11.78 4.54
N TYR A 117 10.70 12.61 5.58
CA TYR A 117 9.51 13.39 5.89
C TYR A 117 9.78 14.90 6.01
N TRP A 118 8.73 15.69 5.84
CA TRP A 118 8.74 17.13 6.04
C TRP A 118 7.33 17.66 6.33
N VAL A 119 7.27 18.90 6.86
CA VAL A 119 6.04 19.67 7.04
C VAL A 119 6.16 20.96 6.22
N ASN A 120 5.11 21.33 5.50
CA ASN A 120 4.99 22.60 4.79
C ASN A 120 3.53 23.11 4.87
N ASP A 121 3.23 24.19 4.15
CA ASP A 121 1.90 24.82 4.14
C ASP A 121 0.76 23.89 3.68
N LEU A 122 1.08 22.83 2.94
CA LEU A 122 0.12 21.82 2.48
C LEU A 122 -0.11 20.71 3.50
N GLY A 123 0.73 20.60 4.53
CA GLY A 123 0.65 19.62 5.60
C GLY A 123 1.93 18.81 5.79
N PHE A 124 1.78 17.62 6.39
CA PHE A 124 2.87 16.69 6.67
C PHE A 124 2.94 15.63 5.57
N THR A 125 4.14 15.32 5.08
CA THR A 125 4.37 14.30 4.05
C THR A 125 5.54 13.40 4.42
N ILE A 126 5.40 12.10 4.16
CA ILE A 126 6.50 11.13 4.16
C ILE A 126 6.58 10.53 2.75
N GLU A 127 7.75 10.56 2.14
CA GLU A 127 8.08 9.79 0.95
C GLU A 127 8.89 8.55 1.31
N ILE A 128 8.58 7.44 0.66
CA ILE A 128 9.18 6.13 0.87
C ILE A 128 9.55 5.55 -0.49
N LYS A 129 10.77 5.03 -0.61
CA LYS A 129 11.27 4.33 -1.80
C LYS A 129 12.22 3.22 -1.41
N ASP A 130 12.63 2.39 -2.37
CA ASP A 130 13.72 1.45 -2.17
C ASP A 130 14.98 2.16 -1.63
N ALA A 131 15.63 1.56 -0.63
CA ALA A 131 16.98 1.95 -0.27
C ALA A 131 17.99 1.35 -1.27
N PRO A 132 19.26 1.82 -1.29
CA PRO A 132 20.30 1.19 -2.10
C PRO A 132 20.42 -0.30 -1.77
N GLU A 133 20.50 -1.16 -2.79
CA GLU A 133 20.57 -2.63 -2.63
C GLU A 133 21.74 -3.09 -1.74
N THR A 134 22.83 -2.31 -1.75
CA THR A 134 24.02 -2.56 -0.93
C THR A 134 23.80 -2.34 0.57
N THR A 135 22.67 -1.76 0.99
CA THR A 135 22.39 -1.44 2.40
C THR A 135 22.19 -2.70 3.24
N LEU A 136 21.50 -3.70 2.68
CA LEU A 136 21.28 -4.98 3.35
C LEU A 136 21.05 -6.06 2.29
N ALA A 137 21.90 -7.08 2.31
CA ALA A 137 21.76 -8.27 1.47
C ALA A 137 20.39 -8.94 1.66
N GLU A 138 19.95 -9.70 0.66
CA GLU A 138 18.75 -10.52 0.76
C GLU A 138 18.86 -11.52 1.93
N GLN A 139 17.75 -11.70 2.65
CA GLN A 139 17.71 -12.56 3.82
C GLN A 139 17.15 -13.93 3.44
N SER A 140 17.80 -15.00 3.94
CA SER A 140 17.31 -16.35 3.70
C SER A 140 15.90 -16.55 4.25
N GLY A 141 15.02 -17.18 3.47
CA GLY A 141 13.62 -17.41 3.84
C GLY A 141 12.65 -16.29 3.44
N TYR A 142 13.17 -15.16 2.94
CA TYR A 142 12.35 -14.03 2.49
C TYR A 142 12.48 -13.79 0.99
N ILE A 143 11.40 -13.36 0.36
CA ILE A 143 11.41 -12.76 -0.98
C ILE A 143 11.49 -11.23 -0.81
N ARG A 144 12.53 -10.61 -1.36
CA ARG A 144 12.71 -9.16 -1.30
C ARG A 144 11.68 -8.45 -2.17
N ILE A 145 10.95 -7.50 -1.57
CA ILE A 145 10.10 -6.55 -2.28
C ILE A 145 10.99 -5.48 -2.90
N HIS A 146 10.71 -5.12 -4.15
CA HIS A 146 11.42 -4.10 -4.92
C HIS A 146 10.45 -3.11 -5.57
N SER A 147 11.00 -2.08 -6.22
CA SER A 147 10.22 -1.04 -6.90
C SER A 147 9.23 -0.36 -5.95
N VAL A 148 9.64 -0.18 -4.68
CA VAL A 148 8.82 0.49 -3.68
C VAL A 148 8.74 1.97 -4.01
N SER A 149 7.52 2.48 -4.09
CA SER A 149 7.19 3.90 -4.17
C SER A 149 5.94 4.13 -3.35
N ALA A 150 6.08 4.80 -2.21
CA ALA A 150 4.94 5.10 -1.36
C ALA A 150 5.03 6.50 -0.74
N SER A 151 3.88 7.04 -0.37
CA SER A 151 3.79 8.32 0.31
C SER A 151 2.66 8.34 1.31
N TRP A 152 2.90 8.90 2.49
CA TRP A 152 1.85 9.30 3.44
C TRP A 152 1.70 10.82 3.39
N THR A 153 0.47 11.32 3.27
CA THR A 153 0.17 12.76 3.36
C THR A 153 -0.92 13.00 4.38
N LEU A 154 -0.70 14.01 5.23
CA LEU A 154 -1.58 14.36 6.33
C LEU A 154 -1.96 15.84 6.28
N GLN A 155 -3.25 16.14 6.27
CA GLN A 155 -3.80 17.50 6.22
C GLN A 155 -4.77 17.74 7.36
N LYS A 156 -4.47 18.71 8.22
CA LYS A 156 -5.32 19.07 9.37
C LYS A 156 -6.49 19.94 8.92
N PHE A 157 -7.65 19.70 9.51
CA PHE A 157 -8.85 20.51 9.35
C PHE A 157 -9.19 21.24 10.66
N THR A 158 -9.91 22.36 10.53
CA THR A 158 -10.30 23.22 11.65
C THR A 158 -11.25 22.57 12.66
N ASN A 159 -11.90 21.46 12.28
CA ASN A 159 -12.78 20.68 13.14
C ASN A 159 -12.04 19.64 14.02
N GLY A 160 -10.70 19.69 14.07
CA GLY A 160 -9.88 18.76 14.85
C GLY A 160 -9.69 17.38 14.18
N THR A 161 -10.11 17.23 12.94
CA THR A 161 -9.89 16.00 12.15
C THR A 161 -8.72 16.18 11.21
N THR A 162 -8.00 15.09 10.95
CA THR A 162 -6.90 15.05 9.98
C THR A 162 -7.26 14.09 8.86
N PHE A 163 -7.13 14.56 7.62
CA PHE A 163 -7.14 13.70 6.45
C PHE A 163 -5.81 12.98 6.35
N ILE A 164 -5.86 11.66 6.17
CA ILE A 164 -4.70 10.80 5.98
C ILE A 164 -4.86 10.13 4.61
N GLU A 165 -3.88 10.29 3.75
CA GLU A 165 -3.78 9.57 2.48
C GLU A 165 -2.47 8.78 2.42
N TYR A 166 -2.59 7.55 1.93
CA TYR A 166 -1.47 6.67 1.62
C TYR A 166 -1.55 6.30 0.14
N LYS A 167 -0.47 6.54 -0.59
CA LYS A 167 -0.27 5.99 -1.93
C LYS A 167 0.87 5.00 -1.88
N ALA A 168 0.71 3.84 -2.52
CA ALA A 168 1.73 2.82 -2.52
C ALA A 168 1.71 1.96 -3.77
N PHE A 169 2.88 1.77 -4.33
CA PHE A 169 3.21 0.75 -5.29
C PHE A 169 4.43 -0.01 -4.77
N ALA A 170 4.41 -1.31 -4.95
CA ALA A 170 5.56 -2.17 -4.72
C ALA A 170 5.43 -3.41 -5.59
N ASN A 171 6.56 -3.95 -6.03
CA ASN A 171 6.63 -5.26 -6.66
C ASN A 171 6.99 -6.30 -5.59
N PRO A 172 6.04 -7.14 -5.14
CA PRO A 172 6.27 -8.12 -4.08
C PRO A 172 7.10 -9.34 -4.54
N GLY A 173 7.41 -9.43 -5.84
CA GLY A 173 8.15 -10.54 -6.43
C GLY A 173 7.46 -11.91 -6.31
N GLY A 174 8.21 -12.95 -6.67
CA GLY A 174 7.73 -14.33 -6.64
C GLY A 174 6.80 -14.70 -7.80
N LEU A 175 6.07 -15.81 -7.63
CA LEU A 175 5.28 -16.47 -8.68
C LEU A 175 3.76 -16.32 -8.50
N MET A 176 3.32 -15.42 -7.62
CA MET A 176 1.88 -15.23 -7.40
C MET A 176 1.25 -14.55 -8.63
N PRO A 177 0.04 -14.94 -9.05
CA PRO A 177 -0.68 -14.21 -10.10
C PRO A 177 -1.00 -12.76 -9.70
N ASP A 178 -0.92 -11.83 -10.65
CA ASP A 178 -1.15 -10.39 -10.41
C ASP A 178 -2.49 -10.10 -9.75
N TRP A 179 -3.57 -10.77 -10.18
CA TRP A 179 -4.89 -10.58 -9.60
C TRP A 179 -4.91 -10.86 -8.08
N LEU A 180 -4.12 -11.84 -7.62
CA LEU A 180 -4.03 -12.21 -6.21
C LEU A 180 -3.18 -11.19 -5.46
N MET A 181 -2.04 -10.78 -6.02
CA MET A 181 -1.18 -9.73 -5.46
C MET A 181 -1.96 -8.42 -5.28
N ASN A 182 -2.73 -8.02 -6.29
CA ASN A 182 -3.56 -6.83 -6.27
C ASN A 182 -4.67 -6.93 -5.23
N LYS A 183 -5.31 -8.10 -5.10
CA LYS A 183 -6.32 -8.34 -4.05
C LYS A 183 -5.73 -8.21 -2.65
N LEU A 184 -4.58 -8.86 -2.40
CA LEU A 184 -3.90 -8.81 -1.10
C LEU A 184 -3.43 -7.39 -0.77
N SER A 185 -2.91 -6.65 -1.76
CA SER A 185 -2.49 -5.25 -1.58
C SER A 185 -3.64 -4.35 -1.13
N LYS A 186 -4.83 -4.49 -1.74
CA LYS A 186 -6.03 -3.77 -1.33
C LYS A 186 -6.48 -4.14 0.09
N GLN A 187 -6.49 -5.43 0.42
CA GLN A 187 -6.87 -5.91 1.75
C GLN A 187 -5.90 -5.41 2.82
N SER A 188 -4.60 -5.45 2.52
CA SER A 188 -3.54 -4.98 3.40
C SER A 188 -3.62 -3.48 3.66
N ALA A 189 -3.87 -2.67 2.63
CA ALA A 189 -4.09 -1.24 2.80
C ALA A 189 -5.32 -0.93 3.69
N ARG A 190 -6.43 -1.66 3.48
CA ARG A 190 -7.63 -1.53 4.32
C ARG A 190 -7.35 -1.90 5.78
N ALA A 191 -6.73 -3.05 6.00
CA ALA A 191 -6.39 -3.54 7.34
C ALA A 191 -5.45 -2.58 8.06
N THR A 192 -4.44 -2.05 7.36
CA THR A 192 -3.51 -1.04 7.89
C THR A 192 -4.26 0.22 8.35
N PHE A 193 -5.19 0.76 7.55
CA PHE A 193 -5.97 1.93 7.94
C PHE A 193 -6.92 1.65 9.12
N ASN A 194 -7.51 0.46 9.19
CA ASN A 194 -8.32 0.05 10.34
C ASN A 194 -7.50 -0.01 11.62
N ASN A 195 -6.30 -0.58 11.55
CA ASN A 195 -5.41 -0.68 12.69
C ASN A 195 -4.84 0.68 13.08
N LEU A 196 -4.49 1.52 12.10
CA LEU A 196 -4.07 2.91 12.32
C LEU A 196 -5.11 3.67 13.13
N ARG A 197 -6.39 3.60 12.74
CA ARG A 197 -7.51 4.19 13.49
C ARG A 197 -7.61 3.67 14.94
N THR A 198 -7.21 2.42 15.17
CA THR A 198 -7.21 1.80 16.51
C THR A 198 -6.00 2.20 17.36
N GLN A 199 -4.84 2.40 16.74
CA GLN A 199 -3.60 2.73 17.46
C GLN A 199 -3.44 4.23 17.72
N LEU A 200 -3.81 5.09 16.77
CA LEU A 200 -3.59 6.54 16.86
C LEU A 200 -4.10 7.18 18.17
N PRO A 201 -5.26 6.80 18.75
CA PRO A 201 -5.70 7.35 20.03
C PRO A 201 -4.66 7.20 21.16
N LYS A 202 -3.84 6.13 21.14
CA LYS A 202 -2.82 5.86 22.15
C LYS A 202 -1.59 6.77 22.05
N TYR A 203 -1.49 7.55 20.97
CA TYR A 203 -0.33 8.41 20.71
C TYR A 203 -0.66 9.90 20.75
N GLN A 204 -1.93 10.27 20.98
CA GLN A 204 -2.37 11.68 20.94
C GLN A 204 -1.71 12.57 21.99
N GLN A 205 -1.24 11.99 23.11
CA GLN A 205 -0.51 12.73 24.13
C GLN A 205 0.96 13.02 23.78
N TYR A 206 1.52 12.42 22.73
CA TYR A 206 2.92 12.60 22.37
C TYR A 206 3.12 13.80 21.44
N SER A 207 4.14 14.60 21.75
CA SER A 207 4.71 15.60 20.85
C SER A 207 5.99 15.05 20.21
N HIS A 208 6.30 15.52 19.01
CA HIS A 208 7.53 15.13 18.31
C HIS A 208 8.45 16.34 18.12
N PRO A 209 9.74 16.28 18.52
CA PRO A 209 10.62 17.45 18.55
C PRO A 209 10.90 18.06 17.17
N GLN A 210 10.70 17.29 16.10
CA GLN A 210 10.89 17.75 14.71
C GLN A 210 9.59 18.25 14.05
N ILE A 211 8.47 18.23 14.77
CA ILE A 211 7.16 18.65 14.27
C ILE A 211 6.72 19.87 15.05
N ILE A 212 6.48 20.97 14.33
CA ILE A 212 5.87 22.18 14.86
C ILE A 212 4.43 22.20 14.33
N GLU A 213 3.47 22.25 15.24
CA GLU A 213 2.04 22.10 14.95
C GLU A 213 1.21 23.35 15.19
#